data_AF-A0A9E5JCV3-F1
#
_entry.id   AF-A0A9E5JCV3-F1
#
_cell.length_a   1.000
_cell.length_b   1.000
_cell.length_c   1.000
_cell.angle_alpha   90.00
_cell.angle_beta   90.00
_cell.angle_gamma   90.00
#
_symmetry.space_group_name_H-M   'P 1'
#
loop_
_entity.id
_entity.type
_entity.pdbx_description
1 polymer ?
#
loop_
_entity_poly.entity_id
_entity_poly.type
_entity_poly.pdbx_seq_one_letter_code
_entity_poly.pdbx_strand_id
1 'polypeptide(L)'
;YSGFPVEFVYPDVTAVVPANIALVAGSKNASEAKKFISYTVSQQGQELLYNPKISRLPILPPEAMGGKTPAGYPNPFEIAKRAKVQFNSDLSEARYNVVSALFDQTITFRLKELQAATKAIHAAEAALAKKTNANASELLKQAREAAFSPVVNAQKAADKEFLALFAANKKDAAVSKSVTGLENYWNNSARQNYERAKSLAEQALAAVK
;
A
#
# COMPACT_ATOMS: atom_id res chain seq x y z
N TYR A 1 -14.31 6.91 -20.09
CA TYR A 1 -13.54 6.03 -21.01
C TYR A 1 -12.57 6.88 -21.80
N SER A 2 -11.27 6.56 -21.81
CA SER A 2 -10.19 7.42 -22.34
C SER A 2 -9.90 7.24 -23.85
N GLY A 3 -10.54 6.29 -24.53
CA GLY A 3 -10.41 6.09 -25.99
C GLY A 3 -9.12 5.41 -26.46
N PHE A 4 -8.22 5.04 -25.55
CA PHE A 4 -7.00 4.29 -25.85
C PHE A 4 -7.28 2.78 -25.89
N PRO A 5 -6.52 1.97 -26.66
CA PRO A 5 -6.65 0.51 -26.72
C PRO A 5 -6.02 -0.16 -25.49
N VAL A 6 -6.34 0.34 -24.30
CA VAL A 6 -5.89 -0.19 -23.01
C VAL A 6 -7.12 -0.51 -22.18
N GLU A 7 -7.12 -1.71 -21.61
CA GLU A 7 -8.14 -2.15 -20.67
C GLU A 7 -7.55 -2.13 -19.26
N PHE A 8 -8.35 -1.68 -18.29
CA PHE A 8 -8.00 -1.76 -16.89
C PHE A 8 -8.57 -3.05 -16.30
N VAL A 9 -7.71 -4.04 -16.10
CA VAL A 9 -8.10 -5.27 -15.41
C VAL A 9 -8.06 -5.00 -13.90
N TYR A 10 -9.24 -4.94 -13.28
CA TYR A 10 -9.30 -4.88 -11.82
C TYR A 10 -8.82 -6.21 -11.24
N PRO A 11 -7.98 -6.20 -10.19
CA PRO A 11 -7.64 -7.43 -9.48
C PRO A 11 -8.89 -8.05 -8.85
N ASP A 12 -8.93 -9.39 -8.75
CA ASP A 12 -10.03 -10.17 -8.13
C ASP A 12 -10.31 -9.80 -6.67
N VAL A 13 -9.39 -9.05 -6.07
CA VAL A 13 -9.45 -8.49 -4.73
C VAL A 13 -9.25 -6.98 -4.85
N THR A 14 -10.30 -6.21 -4.61
CA THR A 14 -10.26 -4.75 -4.57
C THR A 14 -10.90 -4.23 -3.29
N ALA A 15 -10.49 -3.02 -2.87
CA ALA A 15 -11.05 -2.32 -1.74
C ALA A 15 -11.66 -1.00 -2.20
N VAL A 16 -12.82 -0.64 -1.66
CA VAL A 16 -13.37 0.72 -1.78
C VAL A 16 -12.85 1.51 -0.60
N VAL A 17 -11.95 2.46 -0.86
CA VAL A 17 -11.37 3.31 0.19
C VAL A 17 -11.98 4.71 0.07
N PRO A 18 -12.80 5.15 1.05
CA PRO A 18 -13.36 6.48 1.03
C PRO A 18 -12.27 7.53 1.28
N ALA A 19 -12.30 8.61 0.49
CA ALA A 19 -11.51 9.80 0.78
C ALA A 19 -12.17 10.60 1.91
N ASN A 20 -11.37 11.08 2.86
CA ASN A 20 -11.84 11.80 4.04
C ASN A 20 -11.58 13.31 3.90
N ILE A 21 -12.44 14.12 4.50
CA ILE A 21 -12.26 15.57 4.67
C ILE A 21 -12.56 15.93 6.13
N ALA A 22 -11.74 16.78 6.74
CA ALA A 22 -11.86 17.14 8.14
C ALA A 22 -11.62 18.64 8.38
N LEU A 23 -12.20 19.17 9.47
CA LEU A 23 -11.94 20.51 9.96
C LEU A 23 -10.74 20.49 10.91
N VAL A 24 -9.73 21.32 10.64
CA VAL A 24 -8.57 21.47 11.53
C VAL A 24 -8.98 22.21 12.80
N ALA A 25 -8.68 21.61 13.97
CA ALA A 25 -8.90 22.24 15.26
C ALA A 25 -8.12 23.56 15.38
N GLY A 26 -8.78 24.63 15.86
CA GLY A 26 -8.16 25.96 15.95
C GLY A 26 -7.97 26.68 14.61
N SER A 27 -8.58 26.23 13.52
CA SER A 27 -8.51 26.92 12.22
C SER A 27 -8.97 28.37 12.33
N LYS A 28 -8.18 29.29 11.77
CA LYS A 28 -8.47 30.73 11.72
C LYS A 28 -9.72 31.07 10.91
N ASN A 29 -10.19 30.15 10.06
CA ASN A 29 -11.38 30.36 9.22
C ASN A 29 -12.34 29.16 9.28
N ALA A 30 -12.75 28.79 10.49
CA ALA A 30 -13.60 27.61 10.72
C ALA A 30 -14.98 27.70 10.04
N SER A 31 -15.55 28.90 9.91
CA SER A 31 -16.88 29.09 9.29
C SER A 31 -16.86 28.71 7.81
N GLU A 32 -15.91 29.25 7.03
CA GLU A 32 -15.81 28.93 5.61
C GLU A 32 -15.37 27.49 5.37
N ALA A 33 -14.50 26.93 6.22
CA ALA A 33 -14.14 25.53 6.15
C ALA A 33 -15.35 24.60 6.31
N LYS A 34 -16.27 24.89 7.24
CA LYS A 34 -17.53 24.14 7.41
C LYS A 34 -18.44 24.25 6.18
N LYS A 35 -18.53 25.42 5.56
CA LYS A 35 -19.28 25.61 4.30
C LYS A 35 -18.67 24.77 3.17
N PHE A 36 -17.34 24.78 3.04
CA PHE A 36 -16.64 24.00 2.02
C PHE A 36 -16.83 22.49 2.21
N ILE A 37 -16.73 22.00 3.45
CA ILE A 37 -17.03 20.59 3.78
C ILE A 37 -18.47 20.25 3.40
N SER A 38 -19.43 21.09 3.80
CA SER A 38 -20.86 20.90 3.51
C SER A 38 -21.13 20.86 2.00
N TYR A 39 -20.49 21.76 1.24
CA TYR A 39 -20.56 21.75 -0.22
C TYR A 39 -19.98 20.47 -0.81
N THR A 40 -18.81 20.03 -0.34
CA THR A 40 -18.12 18.84 -0.86
C THR A 40 -18.97 17.58 -0.74
N VAL A 41 -19.73 17.43 0.35
CA VAL A 41 -20.61 16.25 0.57
C VAL A 41 -22.05 16.47 0.09
N SER A 42 -22.37 17.65 -0.44
CA SER A 42 -23.68 17.94 -1.02
C SER A 42 -23.86 17.24 -2.38
N GLN A 43 -25.11 17.12 -2.84
CA GLN A 43 -25.41 16.64 -4.18
C GLN A 43 -24.60 17.39 -5.26
N GLN A 44 -24.56 18.73 -5.20
CA GLN A 44 -23.84 19.55 -6.17
C GLN A 44 -22.34 19.26 -6.20
N GLY A 45 -21.70 19.12 -5.03
CA GLY A 45 -20.29 18.79 -4.93
C GLY A 45 -19.99 17.37 -5.44
N GLN A 46 -20.87 16.42 -5.14
CA GLN A 46 -20.72 15.03 -5.55
C GLN A 46 -20.96 14.84 -7.05
N GLU A 47 -21.85 15.62 -7.67
CA GLU A 47 -22.08 15.62 -9.13
C GLU A 47 -20.81 15.98 -9.91
N LEU A 48 -19.95 16.84 -9.35
CA LEU A 48 -18.67 17.19 -9.98
C LEU A 48 -17.76 15.96 -10.19
N LEU A 49 -17.88 14.94 -9.34
CA LEU A 49 -17.04 13.73 -9.42
C LEU A 49 -17.29 12.93 -10.71
N TYR A 50 -18.45 13.09 -11.34
CA TYR A 50 -18.77 12.50 -12.64
C TYR A 50 -18.08 13.19 -13.82
N ASN A 51 -17.49 14.37 -13.63
CA ASN A 51 -16.74 15.02 -14.69
C ASN A 51 -15.63 14.07 -15.18
N PRO A 52 -15.53 13.78 -16.50
CA PRO A 52 -14.51 12.85 -17.02
C PRO A 52 -13.06 13.20 -16.65
N LYS A 53 -12.77 14.47 -16.37
CA LYS A 53 -11.45 14.93 -15.89
C LYS A 53 -11.18 14.60 -14.41
N ILE A 54 -12.23 14.31 -13.62
CA ILE A 54 -12.16 13.93 -12.21
C ILE A 54 -12.38 12.42 -12.07
N SER A 55 -13.50 11.92 -12.59
CA SER A 55 -13.87 10.51 -12.69
C SER A 55 -13.70 9.73 -11.37
N ARG A 56 -14.30 10.27 -10.29
CA ARG A 56 -14.31 9.65 -8.96
C ARG A 56 -15.72 9.16 -8.60
N LEU A 57 -15.79 8.18 -7.71
CA LEU A 57 -17.06 7.65 -7.22
C LEU A 57 -17.63 8.57 -6.14
N PRO A 58 -18.91 9.00 -6.24
CA PRO A 58 -19.55 9.77 -5.19
C PRO A 58 -19.87 8.91 -3.97
N ILE A 59 -19.96 9.56 -2.79
CA ILE A 59 -20.36 8.89 -1.54
C ILE A 59 -21.87 8.92 -1.31
N LEU A 60 -22.61 9.68 -2.12
CA LEU A 60 -24.06 9.70 -2.07
C LEU A 60 -24.63 8.51 -2.86
N PRO A 61 -25.73 7.89 -2.39
CA PRO A 61 -26.39 6.83 -3.12
C PRO A 61 -26.95 7.36 -4.45
N PRO A 62 -27.02 6.54 -5.51
CA PRO A 62 -27.49 6.99 -6.84
C PRO A 62 -28.84 7.71 -6.81
N GLU A 63 -29.73 7.32 -5.90
CA GLU A 63 -31.05 7.92 -5.72
C GLU A 63 -30.95 9.38 -5.20
N ALA A 64 -29.91 9.70 -4.43
CA ALA A 64 -29.61 11.05 -3.96
C ALA A 64 -28.83 11.90 -4.99
N MET A 65 -28.44 11.32 -6.13
CA MET A 65 -27.72 12.01 -7.21
C MET A 65 -28.65 12.67 -8.23
N GLY A 66 -29.96 12.69 -7.97
CA GLY A 66 -30.95 13.40 -8.79
C GLY A 66 -31.04 12.90 -10.24
N GLY A 67 -30.74 11.62 -10.48
CA GLY A 67 -30.79 11.02 -11.81
C GLY A 67 -29.66 11.44 -12.77
N LYS A 68 -28.64 12.16 -12.28
CA LYS A 68 -27.51 12.64 -13.10
C LYS A 68 -26.35 11.67 -13.21
N THR A 69 -26.48 10.48 -12.63
CA THR A 69 -25.46 9.43 -12.76
C THR A 69 -25.33 9.01 -14.22
N PRO A 70 -24.12 9.08 -14.82
CA PRO A 70 -23.93 8.65 -16.19
C PRO A 70 -24.28 7.17 -16.38
N ALA A 71 -24.82 6.81 -17.54
CA ALA A 71 -25.14 5.42 -17.86
C ALA A 71 -23.87 4.53 -17.75
N GLY A 72 -23.99 3.40 -17.06
CA GLY A 72 -22.88 2.47 -16.83
C GLY A 72 -21.82 2.98 -15.85
N TYR A 73 -22.03 4.12 -15.18
CA TYR A 73 -21.09 4.58 -14.15
C TYR A 73 -21.06 3.61 -12.97
N PRO A 74 -19.88 3.26 -12.41
CA PRO A 74 -19.83 2.26 -11.35
C PRO A 74 -20.56 2.72 -10.08
N ASN A 75 -21.34 1.82 -9.47
CA ASN A 75 -22.01 2.07 -8.20
C ASN A 75 -21.09 1.67 -7.02
N PRO A 76 -20.57 2.62 -6.22
CA PRO A 76 -19.63 2.32 -5.14
C PRO A 76 -20.23 1.42 -4.06
N PHE A 77 -21.53 1.47 -3.83
CA PHE A 77 -22.21 0.65 -2.81
C PHE A 77 -22.26 -0.82 -3.24
N GLU A 78 -22.55 -1.09 -4.52
CA GLU A 78 -22.53 -2.45 -5.06
C GLU A 78 -21.11 -3.01 -5.15
N ILE A 79 -20.11 -2.17 -5.44
CA ILE A 79 -18.71 -2.57 -5.40
C ILE A 79 -18.29 -2.90 -3.97
N ALA A 80 -18.65 -2.06 -2.99
CA ALA A 80 -18.33 -2.28 -1.59
C ALA A 80 -18.90 -3.61 -1.05
N LYS A 81 -20.13 -3.99 -1.45
CA LYS A 81 -20.73 -5.30 -1.09
C LYS A 81 -19.93 -6.49 -1.62
N ARG A 82 -19.25 -6.34 -2.76
CA ARG A 82 -18.44 -7.39 -3.41
C ARG A 82 -16.97 -7.34 -2.96
N ALA A 83 -16.57 -6.28 -2.25
CA ALA A 83 -15.19 -6.13 -1.80
C ALA A 83 -14.86 -7.22 -0.78
N LYS A 84 -13.89 -8.06 -1.14
CA LYS A 84 -13.38 -9.11 -0.24
C LYS A 84 -12.50 -8.53 0.86
N VAL A 85 -11.93 -7.34 0.65
CA VAL A 85 -11.13 -6.63 1.64
C VAL A 85 -12.02 -5.70 2.43
N GLN A 86 -12.20 -6.02 3.71
CA GLN A 86 -12.82 -5.14 4.68
C GLN A 86 -11.75 -4.21 5.24
N PHE A 87 -11.64 -3.00 4.66
CA PHE A 87 -10.66 -2.02 5.12
C PHE A 87 -11.00 -1.55 6.54
N ASN A 88 -10.04 -1.66 7.45
CA ASN A 88 -10.19 -1.19 8.83
C ASN A 88 -9.41 0.13 8.99
N SER A 89 -10.13 1.24 9.04
CA SER A 89 -9.55 2.59 9.17
C SER A 89 -8.73 2.74 10.45
N ASP A 90 -9.25 2.24 11.57
CA ASP A 90 -8.62 2.40 12.89
C ASP A 90 -7.31 1.61 12.94
N LEU A 91 -7.28 0.42 12.35
CA LEU A 91 -6.07 -0.39 12.23
C LEU A 91 -5.05 0.27 11.30
N SER A 92 -5.49 0.86 10.20
CA SER A 92 -4.63 1.61 9.27
C SER A 92 -4.03 2.83 9.94
N GLU A 93 -4.83 3.59 10.69
CA GLU A 93 -4.39 4.76 11.44
C GLU A 93 -3.38 4.39 12.53
N ALA A 94 -3.71 3.38 13.35
CA ALA A 94 -2.84 2.93 14.43
C ALA A 94 -1.46 2.43 13.93
N ARG A 95 -1.38 1.94 12.70
CA ARG A 95 -0.15 1.44 12.08
C ARG A 95 0.55 2.44 11.18
N TYR A 96 -0.02 3.63 10.95
CA TYR A 96 0.43 4.58 9.93
C TYR A 96 1.94 4.87 10.04
N ASN A 97 2.39 5.33 11.21
CA ASN A 97 3.80 5.72 11.42
C ASN A 97 4.77 4.54 11.27
N VAL A 98 4.36 3.34 11.71
CA VAL A 98 5.18 2.12 11.57
C VAL A 98 5.29 1.71 10.11
N VAL A 99 4.19 1.71 9.37
CA VAL A 99 4.17 1.33 7.95
C VAL A 99 5.00 2.32 7.13
N SER A 100 4.89 3.63 7.39
CA SER A 100 5.73 4.63 6.74
C SER A 100 7.22 4.40 7.02
N ALA A 101 7.59 4.18 8.28
CA ALA A 101 8.99 3.90 8.64
C ALA A 101 9.50 2.61 8.00
N LEU A 102 8.71 1.54 7.98
CA LEU A 102 9.06 0.30 7.31
C LEU A 102 9.28 0.50 5.82
N PHE A 103 8.39 1.25 5.16
CA PHE A 103 8.53 1.55 3.73
C PHE A 103 9.85 2.27 3.45
N ASP A 104 10.19 3.29 4.24
CA ASP A 104 11.44 4.01 4.04
C ASP A 104 12.67 3.13 4.29
N GLN A 105 12.69 2.40 5.40
CA GLN A 105 13.84 1.60 5.79
C GLN A 105 14.07 0.37 4.92
N THR A 106 13.00 -0.22 4.37
CA THR A 106 13.09 -1.48 3.64
C THR A 106 12.93 -1.32 2.13
N ILE A 107 12.29 -0.23 1.66
CA ILE A 107 12.06 0.01 0.23
C ILE A 107 12.80 1.27 -0.21
N THR A 108 12.48 2.45 0.33
CA THR A 108 13.07 3.72 -0.15
C THR A 108 14.60 3.70 -0.08
N PHE A 109 15.17 3.38 1.08
CA PHE A 109 16.62 3.39 1.30
C PHE A 109 17.33 2.12 0.79
N ARG A 110 16.57 1.10 0.38
CA ARG A 110 17.10 -0.19 -0.09
C ARG A 110 16.65 -0.53 -1.51
N LEU A 111 16.16 0.48 -2.24
CA LEU A 111 15.57 0.30 -3.56
C LEU A 111 16.54 -0.35 -4.53
N LYS A 112 17.83 0.02 -4.48
CA LYS A 112 18.86 -0.53 -5.36
C LYS A 112 19.06 -2.03 -5.12
N GLU A 113 19.17 -2.45 -3.87
CA GLU A 113 19.33 -3.85 -3.48
C GLU A 113 18.07 -4.67 -3.81
N LEU A 114 16.89 -4.12 -3.51
CA LEU A 114 15.60 -4.74 -3.83
C LEU A 114 15.43 -4.93 -5.35
N GLN A 115 15.78 -3.92 -6.17
CA GLN A 115 15.75 -4.02 -7.63
C GLN A 115 16.70 -5.12 -8.14
N ALA A 116 17.92 -5.19 -7.59
CA ALA A 116 18.90 -6.20 -7.98
C ALA A 116 18.42 -7.62 -7.63
N ALA A 117 17.88 -7.82 -6.43
CA ALA A 117 17.29 -9.10 -5.99
C ALA A 117 16.10 -9.49 -6.87
N THR A 118 15.17 -8.56 -7.11
CA THR A 118 13.97 -8.79 -7.93
C THR A 118 14.35 -9.16 -9.38
N LYS A 119 15.33 -8.47 -9.96
CA LYS A 119 15.83 -8.80 -11.31
C LYS A 119 16.41 -10.22 -11.37
N ALA A 120 17.19 -10.62 -10.37
CA ALA A 120 17.76 -11.96 -10.31
C ALA A 120 16.67 -13.03 -10.15
N ILE A 121 15.68 -12.79 -9.28
CA ILE A 121 14.50 -13.65 -9.08
C ILE A 121 13.74 -13.85 -10.40
N HIS A 122 13.41 -12.76 -11.10
CA HIS A 122 12.70 -12.84 -12.38
C HIS A 122 13.51 -13.58 -13.47
N ALA A 123 14.84 -13.40 -13.49
CA ALA A 123 15.69 -14.12 -14.42
C ALA A 123 15.68 -15.63 -14.16
N ALA A 124 15.74 -16.05 -12.89
CA ALA A 124 15.64 -17.45 -12.49
C ALA A 124 14.25 -18.04 -12.79
N GLU A 125 13.17 -17.30 -12.53
CA GLU A 125 11.79 -17.67 -12.89
C GLU A 125 11.64 -17.92 -14.39
N ALA A 126 12.14 -17.01 -15.22
CA ALA A 126 12.07 -17.14 -16.66
C ALA A 126 12.86 -18.36 -17.19
N ALA A 127 13.97 -18.72 -16.54
CA ALA A 127 14.73 -19.92 -16.86
C ALA A 127 13.96 -21.19 -16.45
N LEU A 128 13.42 -21.23 -15.24
CA LEU A 128 12.64 -22.35 -14.72
C LEU A 128 11.36 -22.61 -15.50
N ALA A 129 10.73 -21.57 -16.05
CA ALA A 129 9.57 -21.70 -16.92
C ALA A 129 9.89 -22.46 -18.22
N LYS A 130 11.15 -22.44 -18.67
CA LYS A 130 11.61 -23.18 -19.87
C LYS A 130 12.09 -24.59 -19.54
N LYS A 131 12.66 -24.78 -18.35
CA LYS A 131 13.26 -26.04 -17.91
C LYS A 131 13.14 -26.18 -16.40
N THR A 132 12.29 -27.10 -15.97
CA THR A 132 12.07 -27.40 -14.55
C THR A 132 13.30 -28.03 -13.92
N ASN A 133 13.69 -27.57 -12.73
CA ASN A 133 14.73 -28.18 -11.91
C ASN A 133 14.36 -28.02 -10.42
N ALA A 134 14.21 -29.13 -9.71
CA ALA A 134 13.72 -29.13 -8.32
C ALA A 134 14.61 -28.32 -7.36
N ASN A 135 15.93 -28.44 -7.49
CA ASN A 135 16.88 -27.68 -6.67
C ASN A 135 16.80 -26.17 -6.97
N ALA A 136 16.73 -25.80 -8.25
CA ALA A 136 16.58 -24.40 -8.63
C ALA A 136 15.23 -23.81 -8.20
N SER A 137 14.15 -24.59 -8.24
CA SER A 137 12.84 -24.17 -7.73
C SER A 137 12.86 -23.91 -6.22
N GLU A 138 13.55 -24.74 -5.44
CA GLU A 138 13.70 -24.54 -4.00
C GLU A 138 14.58 -23.31 -3.68
N LEU A 139 15.70 -23.13 -4.38
CA LEU A 139 16.53 -21.94 -4.25
C LEU A 139 15.75 -20.66 -4.60
N LEU A 140 14.94 -20.70 -5.66
CA LEU A 140 14.09 -19.58 -6.05
C LEU A 140 13.03 -19.28 -4.98
N LYS A 141 12.41 -20.31 -4.39
CA LYS A 141 11.47 -20.13 -3.28
C LYS A 141 12.13 -19.43 -2.10
N GLN A 142 13.31 -19.89 -1.68
CA GLN A 142 14.07 -19.24 -0.60
C GLN A 142 14.49 -17.81 -0.95
N ALA A 143 14.82 -17.53 -2.22
CA ALA A 143 15.11 -16.18 -2.69
C ALA A 143 13.90 -15.25 -2.53
N ARG A 144 12.70 -15.72 -2.91
CA ARG A 144 11.45 -14.96 -2.74
C ARG A 144 11.11 -14.76 -1.27
N GLU A 145 11.27 -15.79 -0.44
CA GLU A 145 11.05 -15.69 1.01
C GLU A 145 11.99 -14.67 1.64
N ALA A 146 13.27 -14.68 1.28
CA ALA A 146 14.23 -13.70 1.76
C ALA A 146 13.87 -12.27 1.31
N ALA A 147 13.55 -12.05 0.03
CA ALA A 147 13.26 -10.72 -0.49
C ALA A 147 11.90 -10.15 -0.06
N PHE A 148 10.86 -10.98 0.07
CA PHE A 148 9.48 -10.49 0.17
C PHE A 148 8.83 -10.77 1.52
N SER A 149 9.58 -11.29 2.50
CA SER A 149 9.10 -11.37 3.88
C SER A 149 9.31 -10.05 4.61
N PRO A 150 8.29 -9.52 5.31
CA PRO A 150 8.43 -8.30 6.09
C PRO A 150 9.35 -8.52 7.30
N VAL A 151 10.17 -7.52 7.62
CA VAL A 151 11.07 -7.52 8.80
C VAL A 151 10.31 -7.33 10.13
N VAL A 152 9.01 -7.04 10.08
CA VAL A 152 8.10 -6.97 11.22
C VAL A 152 6.94 -7.93 10.96
N ASN A 153 6.72 -8.87 11.88
CA ASN A 153 5.65 -9.86 11.77
C ASN A 153 4.29 -9.31 12.26
N ALA A 154 3.23 -10.09 12.02
CA ALA A 154 1.86 -9.69 12.37
C ALA A 154 1.66 -9.45 13.87
N GLN A 155 2.32 -10.24 14.73
CA GLN A 155 2.25 -10.13 16.19
C GLN A 155 2.84 -8.78 16.64
N LYS A 156 4.03 -8.43 16.14
CA LYS A 156 4.67 -7.16 16.50
C LYS A 156 3.93 -5.97 15.91
N ALA A 157 3.37 -6.09 14.71
CA ALA A 157 2.51 -5.06 14.12
C ALA A 157 1.16 -4.88 14.85
N ALA A 158 0.78 -5.79 15.75
CA ALA A 158 -0.40 -5.68 16.61
C ALA A 158 -0.07 -5.23 18.05
N ASP A 159 1.21 -5.11 18.39
CA ASP A 159 1.68 -4.77 19.73
C ASP A 159 1.47 -3.27 20.04
N LYS A 160 0.62 -2.96 21.02
CA LYS A 160 0.19 -1.59 21.32
C LYS A 160 1.35 -0.69 21.77
N GLU A 161 2.28 -1.23 22.56
CA GLU A 161 3.43 -0.46 23.04
C GLU A 161 4.39 -0.11 21.90
N PHE A 162 4.60 -1.05 20.98
CA PHE A 162 5.36 -0.81 19.76
C PHE A 162 4.71 0.24 18.86
N LEU A 163 3.40 0.18 18.64
CA LEU A 163 2.70 1.22 17.88
C LEU A 163 2.79 2.59 18.56
N ALA A 164 2.63 2.62 19.89
CA ALA A 164 2.72 3.85 20.69
C ALA A 164 4.11 4.49 20.60
N LEU A 165 5.19 3.69 20.55
CA LEU A 165 6.56 4.19 20.36
C LEU A 165 6.71 5.00 19.07
N PHE A 166 6.11 4.54 17.97
CA PHE A 166 6.18 5.23 16.67
C PHE A 166 5.22 6.43 16.57
N ALA A 167 4.20 6.49 17.42
CA ALA A 167 3.31 7.65 17.56
C ALA A 167 3.85 8.72 18.54
N ALA A 168 4.85 8.37 19.36
CA ALA A 168 5.40 9.27 20.36
C ALA A 168 6.22 10.43 19.75
N ASN A 169 6.43 11.47 20.55
CA ASN A 169 7.17 12.65 20.13
C ASN A 169 8.65 12.33 19.92
N LYS A 170 9.08 12.27 18.65
CA LYS A 170 10.49 12.00 18.25
C LYS A 170 11.49 13.07 18.72
N LYS A 171 11.05 14.19 19.29
CA LYS A 171 11.96 15.16 19.95
C LYS A 171 12.46 14.68 21.32
N ASP A 172 11.78 13.71 21.93
CA ASP A 172 12.29 13.04 23.11
C ASP A 172 13.48 12.15 22.74
N ALA A 173 14.60 12.32 23.46
CA ALA A 173 15.85 11.65 23.15
C ALA A 173 15.77 10.12 23.32
N ALA A 174 15.02 9.64 24.32
CA ALA A 174 14.86 8.21 24.56
C ALA A 174 13.96 7.57 23.48
N VAL A 175 12.87 8.24 23.11
CA VAL A 175 11.99 7.82 22.00
C VAL A 175 12.78 7.77 20.70
N SER A 176 13.51 8.85 20.38
CA SER A 176 14.31 8.95 19.16
C SER A 176 15.36 7.85 19.06
N LYS A 177 16.07 7.58 20.16
CA LYS A 177 17.06 6.50 20.22
C LYS A 177 16.43 5.13 19.97
N SER A 178 15.29 4.84 20.59
CA SER A 178 14.58 3.56 20.42
C SER A 178 14.07 3.37 19.00
N VAL A 179 13.42 4.39 18.43
CA VAL A 179 12.92 4.36 17.04
C VAL A 179 14.08 4.18 16.06
N THR A 180 15.15 4.96 16.20
CA THR A 180 16.33 4.86 15.33
C THR A 180 17.00 3.48 15.42
N GLY A 181 17.05 2.87 16.61
CA GLY A 181 17.57 1.52 16.79
C GLY A 181 16.78 0.47 16.00
N LEU A 182 15.44 0.56 16.03
CA LEU A 182 14.56 -0.32 15.27
C LEU A 182 14.68 -0.08 13.76
N GLU A 183 14.68 1.19 13.34
CA GLU A 183 14.83 1.58 11.95
C GLU A 183 16.16 1.06 11.35
N ASN A 184 17.28 1.23 12.08
CA ASN A 184 18.58 0.70 11.68
C ASN A 184 18.60 -0.83 11.60
N TYR A 185 17.94 -1.51 12.56
CA TYR A 185 17.82 -2.96 12.52
C TYR A 185 17.07 -3.41 11.26
N TRP A 186 15.88 -2.84 10.99
CA TRP A 186 15.09 -3.16 9.80
C TRP A 186 15.83 -2.91 8.50
N ASN A 187 16.50 -1.77 8.43
CA ASN A 187 17.27 -1.34 7.28
C ASN A 187 18.44 -2.28 6.97
N ASN A 188 19.14 -2.75 7.99
CA ASN A 188 20.23 -3.73 7.86
C ASN A 188 19.70 -5.12 7.51
N SER A 189 18.63 -5.57 8.18
CA SER A 189 17.98 -6.85 7.89
C SER A 189 17.46 -6.91 6.45
N ALA A 190 16.80 -5.85 5.98
CA ALA A 190 16.33 -5.76 4.59
C ALA A 190 17.50 -5.85 3.60
N ARG A 191 18.60 -5.14 3.84
CA ARG A 191 19.80 -5.23 3.00
C ARG A 191 20.34 -6.66 2.91
N GLN A 192 20.54 -7.31 4.07
CA GLN A 192 21.05 -8.68 4.14
C GLN A 192 20.11 -9.67 3.44
N ASN A 193 18.80 -9.49 3.62
CA ASN A 193 17.78 -10.28 2.96
C ASN A 193 17.83 -10.14 1.43
N TYR A 194 18.00 -8.93 0.90
CA TYR A 194 18.11 -8.69 -0.55
C TYR A 194 19.42 -9.25 -1.13
N GLU A 195 20.55 -9.08 -0.43
CA GLU A 195 21.82 -9.67 -0.83
C GLU A 195 21.73 -11.20 -0.88
N ARG A 196 21.13 -11.82 0.15
CA ARG A 196 20.87 -13.26 0.20
C ARG A 196 19.94 -13.71 -0.92
N ALA A 197 18.83 -13.01 -1.13
CA ALA A 197 17.85 -13.32 -2.16
C ALA A 197 18.48 -13.30 -3.55
N LYS A 198 19.28 -12.28 -3.85
CA LYS A 198 20.02 -12.18 -5.11
C LYS A 198 20.94 -13.39 -5.29
N SER A 199 21.74 -13.74 -4.28
CA SER A 199 22.67 -14.88 -4.36
C SER A 199 21.93 -16.20 -4.60
N LEU A 200 20.84 -16.45 -3.88
CA LEU A 200 20.02 -17.65 -4.06
C LEU A 200 19.40 -17.72 -5.47
N ALA A 201 18.91 -16.60 -5.99
CA ALA A 201 18.35 -16.54 -7.33
C ALA A 201 19.42 -16.74 -8.43
N GLU A 202 20.63 -16.21 -8.25
CA GLU A 202 21.75 -16.44 -9.17
C GLU A 202 22.20 -17.90 -9.16
N GLN A 203 22.22 -18.55 -7.99
CA GLN A 203 22.46 -20.00 -7.87
C GLN A 203 21.36 -20.82 -8.54
N ALA A 204 20.09 -20.44 -8.35
CA ALA A 204 18.96 -21.08 -9.02
C ALA A 204 19.10 -21.00 -10.55
N LEU A 205 19.42 -19.81 -11.07
CA LEU A 205 19.64 -19.61 -12.50
C LEU A 205 20.81 -20.45 -13.03
N ALA A 206 21.91 -20.53 -12.28
CA ALA A 206 23.07 -21.34 -12.65
C ALA A 206 22.74 -22.84 -12.67
N ALA A 207 21.89 -23.33 -11.77
CA ALA A 207 21.48 -24.74 -11.73
C ALA A 207 20.52 -25.15 -12.88
N VAL A 208 19.91 -24.19 -13.57
CA VAL A 208 19.03 -24.45 -14.73
C VAL A 208 19.82 -24.51 -16.05
N LYS A 209 20.86 -23.69 -16.16
CA LYS A 209 21.79 -23.68 -17.31
C LYS A 209 22.43 -25.05 -17.48
#